data_AF-A0A6I5IUS3-F1
#
_entry.id   AF-A0A6I5IUS3-F1
#
_cell.length_a   1.000
_cell.length_b   1.000
_cell.length_c   1.000
_cell.angle_alpha   90.00
_cell.angle_beta   90.00
_cell.angle_gamma   90.00
#
_symmetry.space_group_name_H-M   'P 1'
#
loop_
_entity.id
_entity.type
_entity.pdbx_description
1 polymer ?
#
loop_
_entity_poly.entity_id
_entity_poly.type
_entity_poly.pdbx_seq_one_letter_code
_entity_poly.pdbx_strand_id
1 'polypeptide(L)' 'MGIARLPKGLITQELHQGKLIPLLADWQMEGSDVYLLHPQRRFLPERTQALIDYIISHWSRVAFHHWLT' A
#
# COMPACT_ATOMS: atom_id res chain seq x y z
N MET A 1 8.93 -9.73 -23.27
CA MET A 1 9.75 -10.20 -22.14
C MET A 1 10.56 -9.02 -21.63
N GLY A 2 10.63 -8.81 -20.32
CA GLY A 2 11.29 -7.63 -19.76
C GLY A 2 11.34 -7.62 -18.23
N ILE A 3 11.76 -6.49 -17.69
CA ILE A 3 11.91 -6.25 -16.25
C ILE A 3 10.78 -5.33 -15.80
N ALA A 4 10.21 -5.59 -14.63
CA ALA A 4 9.15 -4.76 -14.05
C ALA A 4 9.30 -4.64 -12.53
N ARG A 5 8.83 -3.52 -11.99
CA ARG A 5 8.67 -3.31 -10.54
C ARG A 5 7.29 -3.81 -10.14
N LEU A 6 7.24 -4.83 -9.30
CA LEU A 6 5.99 -5.48 -8.89
C LEU A 6 5.87 -5.49 -7.36
N PRO A 7 4.66 -5.27 -6.79
CA PRO A 7 4.46 -5.40 -5.35
C PRO A 7 4.75 -6.83 -4.90
N LYS A 8 5.67 -7.00 -3.95
CA LYS A 8 6.16 -8.31 -3.50
C LYS A 8 5.03 -9.27 -3.10
N GLY A 9 4.00 -8.75 -2.42
CA GLY A 9 2.86 -9.55 -1.99
C GLY A 9 2.09 -10.22 -3.14
N LEU A 10 2.05 -9.59 -4.32
CA LEU A 10 1.33 -10.10 -5.49
C LEU A 10 2.10 -11.17 -6.27
N ILE A 11 3.42 -11.28 -6.07
CA ILE A 11 4.30 -12.14 -6.87
C ILE A 11 4.99 -13.25 -6.06
N THR A 12 4.52 -13.48 -4.84
CA THR A 12 5.14 -14.44 -3.91
C THR A 12 5.20 -15.85 -4.49
N GLN A 13 4.14 -16.27 -5.18
CA GLN A 13 4.05 -17.61 -5.76
C GLN A 13 5.00 -17.77 -6.96
N GLU A 14 5.07 -16.78 -7.83
CA GLU A 14 5.91 -16.77 -9.02
C GLU A 14 7.39 -16.74 -8.67
N LEU A 15 7.75 -16.03 -7.59
CA LEU A 15 9.10 -16.07 -7.01
C LEU A 15 9.42 -17.48 -6.48
N HIS A 16 8.51 -18.10 -5.74
CA HIS A 16 8.70 -19.46 -5.22
C HIS A 16 8.81 -20.51 -6.34
N GLN A 17 8.09 -20.31 -7.45
CA GLN A 17 8.11 -21.20 -8.62
C GLN A 17 9.29 -20.94 -9.57
N GLY A 18 10.14 -19.95 -9.30
CA GLY A 18 11.25 -19.57 -10.18
C GLY A 18 10.83 -18.95 -11.52
N LYS A 19 9.56 -18.56 -11.65
CA LYS A 19 9.03 -17.85 -12.84
C LYS A 19 9.47 -16.39 -12.88
N LEU A 20 9.76 -15.82 -11.72
CA LEU A 20 10.36 -14.51 -11.55
C LEU A 20 11.66 -14.64 -10.77
N ILE A 21 12.64 -13.81 -11.15
CA ILE A 21 13.95 -13.75 -10.48
C ILE A 21 14.11 -12.33 -9.94
N PRO A 22 14.44 -12.16 -8.64
CA PRO A 22 14.78 -10.85 -8.09
C PRO A 22 16.00 -10.26 -8.79
N LEU A 23 15.94 -8.97 -9.12
CA LEU A 23 17.06 -8.23 -9.69
C LEU A 23 17.46 -7.11 -8.73
N LEU A 24 18.75 -6.74 -8.74
CA LEU A 24 19.30 -5.64 -7.95
C LEU A 24 19.04 -5.79 -6.44
N ALA A 25 19.33 -6.97 -5.88
CA ALA A 25 18.99 -7.31 -4.48
C ALA A 25 19.57 -6.36 -3.42
N ASP A 26 20.73 -5.75 -3.72
CA ASP A 26 21.40 -4.81 -2.80
C ASP A 26 20.85 -3.38 -2.89
N TRP A 27 19.97 -3.11 -3.85
CA TRP A 27 19.38 -1.79 -4.05
C TRP A 27 17.96 -1.74 -3.50
N GLN A 28 17.69 -0.74 -2.66
CA GLN A 28 16.37 -0.50 -2.07
C GLN A 28 15.66 0.66 -2.76
N MET A 29 14.44 0.40 -3.23
CA MET A 29 13.52 1.45 -3.64
C MET A 29 12.91 2.12 -2.42
N GLU A 30 12.74 3.43 -2.50
CA GLU A 30 11.83 4.13 -1.62
C GLU A 30 10.42 3.52 -1.72
N GLY A 31 9.82 3.32 -0.54
CA GLY A 31 8.47 2.79 -0.45
C GLY A 31 7.47 3.71 -1.15
N SER A 32 6.41 3.13 -1.70
CA SER A 32 5.23 3.91 -2.08
C SER A 32 4.26 3.94 -0.90
N ASP A 33 3.67 5.11 -0.68
CA ASP A 33 2.58 5.29 0.26
C ASP A 33 1.26 4.92 -0.39
N VAL A 34 0.32 4.48 0.43
CA VAL A 34 -1.04 4.16 0.00
C VAL A 34 -2.00 5.05 0.76
N TYR A 35 -2.88 5.71 0.02
CA TYR A 35 -3.78 6.74 0.54
C TYR A 35 -5.22 6.24 0.55
N LEU A 36 -5.89 6.41 1.69
CA LEU A 36 -7.34 6.24 1.80
C LEU A 36 -8.02 7.56 1.46
N LEU A 37 -8.68 7.63 0.30
CA LEU A 37 -9.36 8.82 -0.18
C LEU A 37 -10.86 8.72 0.08
N HIS A 38 -11.44 9.76 0.67
CA HIS A 38 -12.88 9.92 0.80
C HIS A 38 -13.30 11.35 0.43
N PRO A 39 -14.55 11.55 -0.05
CA PRO A 39 -15.05 12.90 -0.34
C PRO A 39 -15.02 13.77 0.92
N GLN A 40 -14.61 15.03 0.77
CA GLN A 40 -14.76 16.03 1.81
C GLN A 40 -16.25 16.35 1.97
N ARG A 41 -16.82 16.04 3.13
CA ARG A 41 -18.22 16.30 3.46
C ARG A 41 -18.29 16.95 4.83
N ARG A 42 -19.23 17.88 5.00
CA ARG A 42 -19.47 18.57 6.29
C ARG A 42 -19.80 17.59 7.42
N PHE A 43 -20.40 16.45 7.10
CA PHE A 43 -20.67 15.36 8.04
C PHE A 43 -20.20 14.04 7.44
N LEU A 44 -19.24 13.40 8.09
CA LEU A 44 -18.78 12.06 7.73
C LEU A 44 -19.71 11.03 8.41
N PRO A 45 -20.36 10.12 7.67
CA PRO A 45 -21.19 9.09 8.29
C PRO A 45 -20.37 8.21 9.24
N GLU A 46 -20.95 7.85 10.39
CA GLU A 46 -20.27 7.02 11.41
C GLU A 46 -19.75 5.69 10.84
N ARG A 47 -20.50 5.07 9.92
CA ARG A 47 -20.07 3.83 9.25
C ARG A 47 -18.79 4.01 8.43
N THR A 48 -18.61 5.19 7.82
CA THR A 48 -17.40 5.51 7.06
C THR A 48 -16.23 5.74 7.99
N GLN A 49 -16.43 6.46 9.11
CA GLN A 49 -15.39 6.62 10.13
C GLN A 49 -14.95 5.27 10.70
N ALA A 50 -15.90 4.42 11.10
CA ALA A 50 -15.60 3.09 11.62
C ALA A 50 -14.81 2.22 10.62
N LEU A 51 -15.11 2.32 9.32
CA LEU A 51 -14.35 1.65 8.27
C LEU A 51 -12.92 2.22 8.14
N ILE A 52 -12.77 3.54 8.17
CA ILE A 52 -11.46 4.21 8.15
C ILE A 52 -10.62 3.71 9.33
N ASP A 53 -11.18 3.72 10.55
CA ASP A 53 -10.50 3.27 11.77
C ASP A 53 -10.12 1.79 11.69
N TYR A 54 -11.00 0.96 11.14
CA TYR A 54 -10.73 -0.46 10.91
C TYR A 54 -9.56 -0.66 9.93
N ILE A 55 -9.57 0.03 8.78
CA ILE A 55 -8.49 -0.08 7.79
C ILE A 55 -7.16 0.38 8.38
N ILE A 56 -7.15 1.51 9.09
CA ILE A 56 -5.96 2.07 9.71
C ILE A 56 -5.38 1.10 10.75
N SER A 57 -6.22 0.51 11.61
CA SER A 57 -5.76 -0.43 12.64
C SER A 57 -5.19 -1.75 12.09
N HIS A 58 -5.54 -2.12 10.86
CA HIS A 58 -5.11 -3.39 10.24
C HIS A 58 -4.02 -3.22 9.17
N TRP A 59 -3.56 -2.00 8.89
CA TRP A 59 -2.50 -1.74 7.92
C TRP A 59 -1.17 -1.41 8.59
N SER A 60 -0.15 -2.24 8.34
CA SER A 60 1.13 -2.24 9.04
C SER A 60 2.15 -1.19 8.57
N ARG A 61 1.78 -0.29 7.64
CA ARG A 61 2.67 0.78 7.19
C ARG A 61 1.86 1.99 6.72
N VAL A 62 1.51 2.88 7.63
CA VAL A 62 0.89 4.15 7.28
C VAL A 62 1.90 5.27 7.47
N ALA A 63 2.40 5.81 6.37
CA ALA A 63 2.98 7.15 6.39
C ALA A 63 1.80 8.14 6.33
N PHE A 64 1.40 8.65 7.50
CA PHE A 64 0.39 9.70 7.55
C PHE A 64 1.06 11.05 7.28
N HIS A 65 0.83 11.63 6.11
CA HIS A 65 0.98 13.07 5.92
C HIS A 65 -0.39 13.71 6.13
N HIS A 66 -0.63 14.28 7.31
CA HIS A 66 -1.85 15.02 7.61
C HIS A 66 -1.89 16.32 6.78
N TRP A 67 -2.71 16.38 5.74
CA TRP A 67 -3.10 17.63 5.09
C TRP A 67 -4.26 18.27 5.86
N LEU A 68 -3.94 18.90 6.99
CA LEU A 68 -4.80 19.90 7.64
C LEU A 68 -3.91 21.09 8.00
N THR A 69 -3.74 21.99 7.03
CA THR A 69 -3.57 23.43 7.27
C THR A 69 -4.90 24.10 7.04
#